data_AF-A0A834M8D7-F1
#
_entry.id   AF-A0A834M8D7-F1
#
_cell.length_a   1.000
_cell.length_b   1.000
_cell.length_c   1.000
_cell.angle_alpha   90.00
_cell.angle_beta   90.00
_cell.angle_gamma   90.00
#
_symmetry.space_group_name_H-M   'P 1'
#
loop_
_entity.id
_entity.type
_entity.pdbx_description
1 polymer ?
#
loop_
_entity_poly.entity_id
_entity_poly.type
_entity_poly.pdbx_seq_one_letter_code
_entity_poly.pdbx_strand_id
1 'polypeptide(L)'
;MGVLIWTTALYHATWKKDIWKCLFTEIALLEDVTNLNTNKNVETNIFKSATFQLILTILIIGGLFAYEPSRMGHNNQKVFLYTTTYIYFFLHFLLSVIIGNVAVILKLKFQDINNYFLAFEYENSTALIKGTKKVKDLYASMVDIVETFNKLFGPQLFLMGLHCSSQILQWSLTLVYNMFSDDDNDDYDRLIIGVIYIVLMLIWLGVTMFCCDLAVVESEEIVAICYRLQMAHPVFSEPYQNIKNLLYLVRTSKIRFTAMDYYEISRSTMFDLIGTTATYFVVLIQFYDSKK
;
A
#
# COMPACT_ATOMS: atom_id res chain seq x y z
N MET A 1 4.42 18.75 -8.21
CA MET A 1 4.38 17.31 -7.86
C MET A 1 3.00 16.69 -8.05
N GLY A 2 1.91 17.28 -7.54
CA GLY A 2 0.53 16.75 -7.69
C GLY A 2 0.12 16.44 -9.13
N VAL A 3 0.39 17.36 -10.08
CA VAL A 3 0.13 17.13 -11.52
C VAL A 3 0.82 15.86 -12.04
N LEU A 4 2.07 15.63 -11.63
CA LEU A 4 2.88 14.51 -12.13
C LEU A 4 2.40 13.15 -11.58
N ILE A 5 1.98 13.11 -10.31
CA ILE A 5 1.29 11.95 -9.74
C ILE A 5 0.02 11.66 -10.54
N TRP A 6 -0.69 12.70 -10.95
CA TRP A 6 -1.95 12.53 -11.64
C TRP A 6 -1.81 12.14 -13.10
N THR A 7 -0.88 12.75 -13.83
CA THR A 7 -0.59 12.35 -15.21
C THR A 7 -0.10 10.90 -15.24
N THR A 8 0.69 10.47 -14.26
CA THR A 8 1.14 9.06 -14.16
C THR A 8 0.02 8.13 -13.72
N ALA A 9 -0.85 8.53 -12.78
CA ALA A 9 -2.02 7.76 -12.38
C ALA A 9 -3.01 7.60 -13.54
N LEU A 10 -3.36 8.70 -14.24
CA LEU A 10 -4.19 8.67 -15.44
C LEU A 10 -3.55 7.84 -16.54
N TYR A 11 -2.26 8.03 -16.81
CA TYR A 11 -1.54 7.25 -17.80
C TYR A 11 -1.60 5.75 -17.48
N HIS A 12 -1.40 5.36 -16.22
CA HIS A 12 -1.53 3.96 -15.81
C HIS A 12 -2.98 3.46 -15.82
N ALA A 13 -3.96 4.27 -15.44
CA ALA A 13 -5.36 3.87 -15.43
C ALA A 13 -5.93 3.73 -16.84
N THR A 14 -5.57 4.63 -17.75
CA THR A 14 -6.12 4.70 -19.11
C THR A 14 -5.30 3.92 -20.13
N TRP A 15 -3.97 4.00 -20.06
CA TRP A 15 -3.07 3.48 -21.09
C TRP A 15 -2.52 2.08 -20.76
N LYS A 16 -2.53 1.66 -19.49
CA LYS A 16 -2.15 0.30 -19.07
C LYS A 16 -3.34 -0.61 -18.82
N LYS A 17 -4.42 -0.45 -19.60
CA LYS A 17 -5.64 -1.27 -19.50
C LYS A 17 -5.33 -2.77 -19.61
N ASP A 18 -4.39 -3.14 -20.47
CA ASP A 18 -4.00 -4.55 -20.65
C ASP A 18 -3.35 -5.13 -19.40
N ILE A 19 -2.53 -4.35 -18.68
CA ILE A 19 -1.87 -4.78 -17.44
C ILE A 19 -2.89 -4.94 -16.31
N TRP A 20 -3.85 -4.01 -16.19
CA TRP A 20 -4.97 -4.15 -15.27
C TRP A 20 -5.80 -5.41 -15.53
N LYS A 21 -6.12 -5.64 -16.82
CA LYS A 21 -6.85 -6.85 -17.22
C LYS A 21 -6.03 -8.09 -16.90
N CYS A 22 -4.73 -8.08 -17.16
CA CYS A 22 -3.81 -9.17 -16.81
C CYS A 22 -3.88 -9.48 -15.31
N LEU A 23 -3.68 -8.47 -14.47
CA LEU A 23 -3.70 -8.60 -13.01
C LEU A 23 -5.01 -9.23 -12.51
N PHE A 24 -6.15 -8.71 -12.92
CA PHE A 24 -7.44 -9.23 -12.47
C PHE A 24 -7.76 -10.61 -13.07
N THR A 25 -7.31 -10.88 -14.30
CA THR A 25 -7.49 -12.20 -14.91
C THR A 25 -6.64 -13.25 -14.17
N GLU A 26 -5.40 -12.94 -13.85
CA GLU A 26 -4.51 -13.82 -13.08
C GLU A 26 -5.05 -14.10 -11.67
N ILE A 27 -5.54 -13.06 -10.98
CA ILE A 27 -6.19 -13.23 -9.67
C ILE A 27 -7.45 -14.11 -9.78
N ALA A 28 -8.27 -13.89 -10.81
CA ALA A 28 -9.48 -14.68 -11.03
C ALA A 28 -9.17 -16.15 -11.41
N LEU A 29 -8.13 -16.38 -12.23
CA LEU A 29 -7.66 -17.72 -12.56
C LEU A 29 -7.15 -18.46 -11.32
N LEU A 30 -6.48 -17.75 -10.41
CA LEU A 30 -6.01 -18.33 -9.15
C LEU A 30 -7.19 -18.76 -8.25
N GLU A 31 -8.30 -18.02 -8.27
CA GLU A 31 -9.53 -18.38 -7.57
C GLU A 31 -10.17 -19.66 -8.13
N ASP A 32 -10.23 -19.80 -9.46
CA ASP A 32 -10.80 -20.99 -10.12
C ASP A 32 -9.96 -22.25 -9.86
N VAL A 33 -8.62 -22.15 -9.98
CA VAL A 33 -7.71 -23.29 -9.79
C VAL A 33 -7.72 -23.82 -8.36
N THR A 34 -7.95 -22.94 -7.39
CA THR A 34 -7.86 -23.31 -5.98
C THR A 34 -9.13 -24.00 -5.48
N ASN A 35 -10.30 -23.85 -6.12
CA ASN A 35 -11.59 -24.27 -5.57
C ASN A 35 -11.80 -23.80 -4.11
N LEU A 36 -11.06 -22.77 -3.67
CA LEU A 36 -11.10 -22.21 -2.33
C LEU A 36 -12.28 -21.24 -2.25
N ASN A 37 -13.49 -21.81 -2.32
CA ASN A 37 -14.75 -21.07 -2.24
C ASN A 37 -14.98 -20.44 -0.84
N THR A 38 -14.05 -20.65 0.09
CA THR A 38 -14.16 -20.31 1.51
C THR A 38 -14.15 -18.81 1.80
N ASN A 39 -13.72 -17.94 0.87
CA ASN A 39 -13.55 -16.51 1.18
C ASN A 39 -14.32 -15.50 0.31
N LYS A 40 -15.25 -15.93 -0.55
CA LYS A 40 -16.10 -14.98 -1.33
C LYS A 40 -16.83 -13.97 -0.44
N ASN A 41 -17.23 -14.40 0.76
CA ASN A 41 -17.86 -13.51 1.75
C ASN A 41 -16.89 -12.45 2.27
N VAL A 42 -15.61 -12.80 2.50
CA VAL A 42 -14.59 -11.87 2.97
C VAL A 42 -14.21 -10.88 1.86
N GLU A 43 -14.05 -11.35 0.62
CA GLU A 43 -13.81 -10.46 -0.52
C GLU A 43 -14.97 -9.48 -0.72
N THR A 44 -16.21 -9.97 -0.66
CA THR A 44 -17.40 -9.11 -0.71
C THR A 44 -17.41 -8.09 0.43
N ASN A 45 -16.97 -8.48 1.63
CA ASN A 45 -16.86 -7.57 2.77
C ASN A 45 -15.74 -6.54 2.58
N ILE A 46 -14.63 -6.90 1.93
CA ILE A 46 -13.56 -5.95 1.56
C ILE A 46 -14.10 -4.93 0.57
N PHE A 47 -14.81 -5.35 -0.47
CA PHE A 47 -15.41 -4.41 -1.42
C PHE A 47 -16.47 -3.51 -0.77
N LYS A 48 -17.28 -4.04 0.16
CA LYS A 48 -18.21 -3.23 0.96
C LYS A 48 -17.46 -2.23 1.83
N SER A 49 -16.39 -2.65 2.49
CA SER A 49 -15.52 -1.79 3.30
C SER A 49 -14.89 -0.68 2.47
N ALA A 50 -14.35 -1.02 1.29
CA ALA A 50 -13.79 -0.08 0.34
C ALA A 50 -14.83 0.93 -0.16
N THR A 51 -16.05 0.47 -0.45
CA THR A 51 -17.17 1.33 -0.86
C THR A 51 -17.57 2.27 0.27
N PHE A 52 -17.62 1.77 1.51
CA PHE A 52 -17.89 2.59 2.69
C PHE A 52 -16.80 3.65 2.91
N GLN A 53 -15.52 3.27 2.81
CA GLN A 53 -14.38 4.19 2.89
C GLN A 53 -14.45 5.27 1.81
N LEU A 54 -14.82 4.90 0.57
CA LEU A 54 -15.02 5.83 -0.53
C LEU A 54 -16.12 6.85 -0.20
N ILE A 55 -17.29 6.37 0.25
CA ILE A 55 -18.42 7.24 0.61
C ILE A 55 -18.03 8.18 1.75
N LEU A 56 -17.40 7.66 2.81
CA LEU A 56 -16.98 8.45 3.96
C LEU A 56 -16.02 9.58 3.53
N THR A 57 -15.07 9.29 2.65
CA THR A 57 -14.13 10.30 2.18
C THR A 57 -14.77 11.32 1.25
N ILE A 58 -15.69 10.90 0.37
CA ILE A 58 -16.50 11.83 -0.43
C ILE A 58 -17.28 12.79 0.49
N LEU A 59 -17.85 12.28 1.59
CA LEU A 59 -18.56 13.12 2.56
C LEU A 59 -17.63 14.09 3.30
N ILE A 60 -16.45 13.64 3.76
CA ILE A 60 -15.46 14.51 4.41
C ILE A 60 -15.03 15.63 3.47
N ILE A 61 -14.71 15.28 2.22
CA ILE A 61 -14.24 16.25 1.23
C ILE A 61 -15.37 17.18 0.80
N GLY A 62 -16.58 16.67 0.60
CA GLY A 62 -17.76 17.49 0.36
C GLY A 62 -18.04 18.48 1.49
N GLY A 63 -17.86 18.06 2.75
CA GLY A 63 -17.95 18.92 3.92
C GLY A 63 -16.88 20.03 3.93
N LEU A 64 -15.63 19.68 3.66
CA LEU A 64 -14.52 20.66 3.54
C LEU A 64 -14.79 21.65 2.39
N PHE A 65 -15.28 21.16 1.25
CA PHE A 65 -15.68 21.99 0.11
C PHE A 65 -16.87 22.91 0.40
N ALA A 66 -17.79 22.51 1.27
CA ALA A 66 -18.93 23.36 1.64
C ALA A 66 -18.54 24.45 2.66
N TYR A 67 -17.59 24.14 3.55
CA TYR A 67 -17.15 25.05 4.61
C TYR A 67 -16.34 26.24 4.08
N GLU A 68 -15.36 26.00 3.21
CA GLU A 68 -14.37 27.01 2.76
C GLU A 68 -14.95 28.18 1.93
N PRO A 69 -15.82 27.98 0.91
CA PRO A 69 -16.35 29.06 0.09
C PRO A 69 -17.19 30.06 0.89
N SER A 70 -17.79 29.61 2.01
CA SER A 70 -18.60 30.46 2.87
C SER A 70 -17.77 31.51 3.62
N ARG A 71 -16.46 31.28 3.78
CA ARG A 71 -15.56 32.10 4.60
C ARG A 71 -14.59 32.97 3.78
N MET A 72 -14.23 32.57 2.56
CA MET A 72 -13.14 33.22 1.80
C MET A 72 -13.50 34.47 0.96
N GLY A 73 -14.77 34.88 0.92
CA GLY A 73 -15.19 36.02 0.08
C GLY A 73 -14.95 35.77 -1.42
N HIS A 74 -15.22 36.77 -2.27
CA HIS A 74 -15.19 36.62 -3.75
C HIS A 74 -13.78 36.57 -4.38
N ASN A 75 -12.73 36.17 -3.65
CA ASN A 75 -11.39 36.07 -4.23
C ASN A 75 -11.19 34.73 -4.98
N ASN A 76 -11.55 34.74 -6.27
CA ASN A 76 -11.51 33.58 -7.17
C ASN A 76 -10.16 32.83 -7.18
N GLN A 77 -9.04 33.52 -6.97
CA GLN A 77 -7.72 32.89 -7.00
C GLN A 77 -7.48 31.97 -5.79
N LYS A 78 -7.91 32.38 -4.60
CA LYS A 78 -7.80 31.56 -3.39
C LYS A 78 -8.67 30.31 -3.54
N VAL A 79 -9.94 30.49 -3.91
CA VAL A 79 -10.89 29.39 -4.13
C VAL A 79 -10.35 28.34 -5.10
N PHE A 80 -9.72 28.77 -6.21
CA PHE A 80 -9.12 27.85 -7.18
C PHE A 80 -7.99 27.00 -6.58
N LEU A 81 -7.09 27.60 -5.80
CA LEU A 81 -5.93 26.92 -5.21
C LEU A 81 -6.35 25.88 -4.16
N TYR A 82 -7.34 26.22 -3.32
CA TYR A 82 -7.90 25.28 -2.33
C TYR A 82 -8.65 24.13 -3.01
N THR A 83 -9.52 24.45 -3.95
CA THR A 83 -10.26 23.45 -4.75
C THR A 83 -9.29 22.45 -5.39
N THR A 84 -8.23 22.96 -5.99
CA THR A 84 -7.19 22.14 -6.61
C THR A 84 -6.51 21.22 -5.58
N THR A 85 -6.20 21.72 -4.38
CA THR A 85 -5.55 20.96 -3.31
C THR A 85 -6.45 19.82 -2.79
N TYR A 86 -7.74 20.09 -2.57
CA TYR A 86 -8.71 19.08 -2.14
C TYR A 86 -8.93 18.00 -3.20
N ILE A 87 -8.99 18.39 -4.47
CA ILE A 87 -9.07 17.44 -5.57
C ILE A 87 -7.84 16.52 -5.54
N TYR A 88 -6.63 17.05 -5.42
CA TYR A 88 -5.43 16.21 -5.32
C TYR A 88 -5.46 15.24 -4.14
N PHE A 89 -5.95 15.69 -2.99
CA PHE A 89 -6.09 14.84 -1.82
C PHE A 89 -7.10 13.72 -2.01
N PHE A 90 -8.28 14.04 -2.54
CA PHE A 90 -9.29 13.04 -2.86
C PHE A 90 -8.71 11.92 -3.73
N LEU A 91 -7.96 12.33 -4.73
CA LEU A 91 -7.40 11.44 -5.72
C LEU A 91 -6.25 10.60 -5.17
N HIS A 92 -5.42 11.19 -4.32
CA HIS A 92 -4.38 10.48 -3.59
C HIS A 92 -4.98 9.42 -2.67
N PHE A 93 -6.02 9.79 -1.92
CA PHE A 93 -6.79 8.87 -1.10
C PHE A 93 -7.38 7.70 -1.92
N LEU A 94 -8.05 8.00 -3.03
CA LEU A 94 -8.65 6.99 -3.90
C LEU A 94 -7.60 5.99 -4.38
N LEU A 95 -6.42 6.49 -4.76
CA LEU A 95 -5.30 5.66 -5.17
C LEU A 95 -4.79 4.78 -4.02
N SER A 96 -4.59 5.34 -2.82
CA SER A 96 -4.22 4.58 -1.62
C SER A 96 -5.19 3.45 -1.31
N VAL A 97 -6.50 3.71 -1.42
CA VAL A 97 -7.57 2.71 -1.19
C VAL A 97 -7.51 1.59 -2.23
N ILE A 98 -7.37 1.94 -3.51
CA ILE A 98 -7.28 0.93 -4.57
C ILE A 98 -6.05 0.03 -4.35
N ILE A 99 -4.88 0.63 -4.12
CA ILE A 99 -3.63 -0.11 -3.89
C ILE A 99 -3.76 -0.98 -2.63
N GLY A 100 -4.26 -0.41 -1.54
CA GLY A 100 -4.45 -1.12 -0.27
C GLY A 100 -5.38 -2.32 -0.41
N ASN A 101 -6.51 -2.18 -1.10
CA ASN A 101 -7.45 -3.28 -1.32
C ASN A 101 -6.83 -4.41 -2.16
N VAL A 102 -6.11 -4.06 -3.23
CA VAL A 102 -5.41 -5.08 -4.03
C VAL A 102 -4.37 -5.80 -3.16
N ALA A 103 -3.59 -5.08 -2.36
CA ALA A 103 -2.62 -5.69 -1.44
C ALA A 103 -3.30 -6.61 -0.39
N VAL A 104 -4.46 -6.23 0.14
CA VAL A 104 -5.25 -7.09 1.05
C VAL A 104 -5.76 -8.35 0.34
N ILE A 105 -6.20 -8.25 -0.92
CA ILE A 105 -6.59 -9.43 -1.72
C ILE A 105 -5.39 -10.37 -1.88
N LEU A 106 -4.21 -9.84 -2.23
CA LEU A 106 -2.99 -10.64 -2.36
C LEU A 106 -2.62 -11.31 -1.03
N LYS A 107 -2.72 -10.58 0.09
CA LYS A 107 -2.56 -11.14 1.43
C LYS A 107 -3.46 -12.36 1.65
N LEU A 108 -4.76 -12.22 1.37
CA LEU A 108 -5.71 -13.31 1.56
C LEU A 108 -5.39 -14.51 0.66
N LYS A 109 -4.94 -14.28 -0.58
CA LYS A 109 -4.53 -15.38 -1.46
C LYS A 109 -3.29 -16.11 -0.94
N PHE A 110 -2.31 -15.41 -0.37
CA PHE A 110 -1.18 -16.08 0.30
C PHE A 110 -1.65 -16.92 1.51
N GLN A 111 -2.55 -16.37 2.32
CA GLN A 111 -3.13 -17.08 3.44
C GLN A 111 -3.91 -18.34 3.00
N ASP A 112 -4.67 -18.24 1.90
CA ASP A 112 -5.38 -19.36 1.29
C ASP A 112 -4.42 -20.45 0.79
N ILE A 113 -3.29 -20.08 0.17
CA ILE A 113 -2.23 -21.02 -0.23
C ILE A 113 -1.60 -21.69 0.99
N ASN A 114 -1.33 -20.93 2.07
CA ASN A 114 -0.77 -21.47 3.32
C ASN A 114 -1.74 -22.50 3.94
N ASN A 115 -3.01 -22.14 4.07
CA ASN A 115 -4.05 -23.04 4.58
C ASN A 115 -4.21 -24.29 3.72
N TYR A 116 -4.17 -24.14 2.40
CA TYR A 116 -4.19 -25.26 1.47
C TYR A 116 -2.99 -26.19 1.68
N PHE A 117 -1.80 -25.64 1.89
CA PHE A 117 -0.61 -26.45 2.11
C PHE A 117 -0.64 -27.18 3.47
N LEU A 118 -1.14 -26.51 4.50
CA LEU A 118 -1.34 -27.07 5.84
C LEU A 118 -2.29 -28.26 5.87
N ALA A 119 -3.30 -28.30 4.99
CA ALA A 119 -4.22 -29.43 4.91
C ALA A 119 -3.51 -30.77 4.60
N PHE A 120 -2.34 -30.73 3.98
CA PHE A 120 -1.55 -31.93 3.65
C PHE A 120 -0.64 -32.41 4.77
N GLU A 121 -0.57 -31.73 5.91
CA GLU A 121 0.34 -32.07 7.02
C GLU A 121 0.13 -33.48 7.57
N TYR A 122 -1.11 -33.98 7.52
CA TYR A 122 -1.48 -35.30 8.03
C TYR A 122 -1.87 -36.29 6.92
N GLU A 123 -1.72 -35.92 5.65
CA GLU A 123 -2.06 -36.78 4.53
C GLU A 123 -0.92 -37.76 4.17
N ASN A 124 -1.27 -38.79 3.40
CA ASN A 124 -0.30 -39.76 2.91
C ASN A 124 0.73 -39.10 1.98
N SER A 125 1.95 -39.64 1.94
CA SER A 125 3.09 -39.12 1.17
C SER A 125 2.78 -38.75 -0.29
N THR A 126 1.98 -39.56 -0.99
CA THR A 126 1.57 -39.30 -2.38
C THR A 126 0.72 -38.04 -2.52
N ALA A 127 -0.19 -37.82 -1.58
CA ALA A 127 -1.07 -36.64 -1.59
C ALA A 127 -0.27 -35.38 -1.22
N LEU A 128 0.64 -35.48 -0.26
CA LEU A 128 1.58 -34.41 0.07
C LEU A 128 2.49 -34.01 -1.11
N ILE A 129 3.02 -34.97 -1.88
CA ILE A 129 3.81 -34.68 -3.09
C ILE A 129 2.97 -33.90 -4.10
N LYS A 130 1.74 -34.35 -4.37
CA LYS A 130 0.82 -33.68 -5.29
C LYS A 130 0.43 -32.28 -4.80
N GLY A 131 0.13 -32.15 -3.51
CA GLY A 131 -0.19 -30.88 -2.86
C GLY A 131 0.97 -29.90 -2.93
N THR A 132 2.18 -30.34 -2.61
CA THR A 132 3.41 -29.53 -2.70
C THR A 132 3.66 -29.03 -4.12
N LYS A 133 3.47 -29.87 -5.14
CA LYS A 133 3.60 -29.46 -6.54
C LYS A 133 2.57 -28.39 -6.90
N LYS A 134 1.31 -28.56 -6.50
CA LYS A 134 0.27 -27.56 -6.74
C LYS A 134 0.53 -26.24 -6.01
N VAL A 135 0.98 -26.30 -4.75
CA VAL A 135 1.38 -25.11 -3.97
C VAL A 135 2.55 -24.38 -4.64
N LYS A 136 3.52 -25.11 -5.18
CA LYS A 136 4.62 -24.54 -5.96
C LYS A 136 4.13 -23.76 -7.17
N ASP A 137 3.22 -24.35 -7.94
CA ASP A 137 2.66 -23.71 -9.13
C ASP A 137 1.84 -22.45 -8.76
N LEU A 138 1.03 -22.54 -7.68
CA LEU A 138 0.27 -21.39 -7.16
C LEU A 138 1.17 -20.27 -6.65
N TYR A 139 2.25 -20.59 -5.93
CA TYR A 139 3.19 -19.60 -5.43
C TYR A 139 3.93 -18.92 -6.58
N ALA A 140 4.34 -19.67 -7.61
CA ALA A 140 4.94 -19.10 -8.81
C ALA A 140 3.98 -18.10 -9.50
N SER A 141 2.70 -18.45 -9.65
CA SER A 141 1.70 -17.50 -10.17
C SER A 141 1.55 -16.26 -9.30
N MET A 142 1.61 -16.39 -7.96
CA MET A 142 1.57 -15.24 -7.06
C MET A 142 2.80 -14.33 -7.22
N VAL A 143 3.98 -14.88 -7.52
CA VAL A 143 5.18 -14.07 -7.82
C VAL A 143 4.93 -13.20 -9.05
N ASP A 144 4.39 -13.77 -10.13
CA ASP A 144 4.08 -13.04 -11.36
C ASP A 144 3.03 -11.94 -11.12
N ILE A 145 1.99 -12.23 -10.32
CA ILE A 145 0.95 -11.27 -9.93
C ILE A 145 1.56 -10.10 -9.14
N VAL A 146 2.46 -10.36 -8.19
CA VAL A 146 3.14 -9.31 -7.42
C VAL A 146 4.08 -8.49 -8.32
N GLU A 147 4.75 -9.11 -9.29
CA GLU A 147 5.55 -8.36 -10.26
C GLU A 147 4.66 -7.42 -11.11
N THR A 148 3.50 -7.90 -11.55
CA THR A 148 2.50 -7.10 -12.25
C THR A 148 1.99 -5.96 -11.37
N PHE A 149 1.74 -6.21 -10.08
CA PHE A 149 1.40 -5.18 -9.10
C PHE A 149 2.50 -4.11 -9.01
N ASN A 150 3.77 -4.49 -8.88
CA ASN A 150 4.89 -3.55 -8.78
C ASN A 150 5.04 -2.72 -10.06
N LYS A 151 4.87 -3.32 -11.25
CA LYS A 151 4.86 -2.60 -12.53
C LYS A 151 3.72 -1.60 -12.65
N LEU A 152 2.59 -1.90 -12.01
CA LEU A 152 1.38 -1.10 -12.08
C LEU A 152 1.34 0.03 -11.06
N PHE A 153 1.76 -0.22 -9.82
CA PHE A 153 1.63 0.69 -8.69
C PHE A 153 2.97 1.17 -8.12
N GLY A 154 4.09 0.55 -8.46
CA GLY A 154 5.41 0.95 -7.99
C GLY A 154 5.74 2.44 -8.27
N PRO A 155 5.52 2.96 -9.49
CA PRO A 155 5.68 4.39 -9.78
C PRO A 155 4.77 5.28 -8.94
N GLN A 156 3.54 4.85 -8.71
CA GLN A 156 2.55 5.57 -7.92
C GLN A 156 3.01 5.63 -6.46
N LEU A 157 3.36 4.49 -5.87
CA LEU A 157 3.86 4.39 -4.51
C LEU A 157 5.11 5.23 -4.29
N PHE A 158 6.02 5.23 -5.26
CA PHE A 158 7.20 6.10 -5.26
C PHE A 158 6.83 7.60 -5.25
N LEU A 159 5.99 8.01 -6.20
CA LEU A 159 5.55 9.41 -6.31
C LEU A 159 4.69 9.86 -5.13
N MET A 160 3.90 8.96 -4.56
CA MET A 160 3.12 9.19 -3.35
C MET A 160 4.04 9.43 -2.15
N GLY A 161 5.09 8.62 -1.98
CA GLY A 161 6.11 8.82 -0.96
C GLY A 161 6.79 10.18 -1.10
N LEU A 162 7.29 10.50 -2.31
CA LEU A 162 7.93 11.80 -2.58
C LEU A 162 6.99 12.99 -2.34
N HIS A 163 5.72 12.86 -2.73
CA HIS A 163 4.72 13.89 -2.50
C HIS A 163 4.48 14.10 -1.00
N CYS A 164 4.34 13.01 -0.25
CA CYS A 164 4.18 13.06 1.20
C CYS A 164 5.38 13.78 1.86
N SER A 165 6.60 13.38 1.53
CA SER A 165 7.83 14.03 2.03
C SER A 165 7.91 15.51 1.66
N SER A 166 7.56 15.88 0.43
CA SER A 166 7.54 17.28 -0.02
C SER A 166 6.51 18.12 0.75
N GLN A 167 5.33 17.57 1.00
CA GLN A 167 4.25 18.27 1.71
C GLN A 167 4.62 18.48 3.17
N ILE A 168 5.12 17.45 3.81
CA ILE A 168 5.65 17.52 5.16
C ILE A 168 6.68 18.64 5.28
N LEU A 169 7.66 18.70 4.37
CA LEU A 169 8.69 19.73 4.38
C LEU A 169 8.10 21.14 4.17
N GLN A 170 7.20 21.29 3.21
CA GLN A 170 6.55 22.57 2.89
C GLN A 170 5.77 23.13 4.08
N TRP A 171 5.01 22.28 4.76
CA TRP A 171 4.22 22.69 5.91
C TRP A 171 5.06 22.85 7.18
N SER A 172 6.11 22.05 7.35
CA SER A 172 7.12 22.25 8.39
C SER A 172 7.72 23.65 8.29
N LEU A 173 8.12 24.07 7.09
CA LEU A 173 8.65 25.41 6.84
C LEU A 173 7.61 26.50 7.13
N THR A 174 6.36 26.31 6.68
CA THR A 174 5.26 27.24 6.95
C THR A 174 5.00 27.38 8.45
N LEU A 175 5.01 26.28 9.19
CA LEU A 175 4.81 26.27 10.63
C LEU A 175 5.93 27.02 11.35
N VAL A 176 7.19 26.74 11.01
CA VAL A 176 8.33 27.46 11.59
C VAL A 176 8.25 28.96 11.27
N TYR A 177 7.96 29.33 10.02
CA TYR A 177 7.79 30.73 9.64
C TYR A 177 6.70 31.44 10.46
N ASN A 178 5.52 30.83 10.58
CA ASN A 178 4.41 31.40 11.36
C ASN A 178 4.72 31.48 12.85
N MET A 179 5.48 30.53 13.40
CA MET A 179 5.88 30.53 14.82
C MET A 179 6.82 31.69 15.17
N PHE A 180 7.57 32.22 14.19
CA PHE A 180 8.55 33.28 14.39
C PHE A 180 8.15 34.64 13.79
N SER A 181 7.02 34.73 13.09
CA SER A 181 6.49 35.96 12.51
C SER A 181 5.52 36.65 13.48
N ASP A 182 5.67 37.95 13.73
CA ASP A 182 4.85 38.74 14.67
C ASP A 182 3.46 39.14 14.09
N ASP A 183 2.94 38.43 13.07
CA ASP A 183 1.71 38.81 12.37
C ASP A 183 0.51 37.99 12.90
N ASP A 184 -0.42 38.65 13.60
CA ASP A 184 -1.10 38.03 14.74
C ASP A 184 -2.53 37.49 14.49
N ASN A 185 -3.12 37.55 13.28
CA ASN A 185 -4.59 37.35 13.21
C ASN A 185 -5.25 36.54 12.07
N ASP A 186 -4.56 35.99 11.07
CA ASP A 186 -5.29 35.21 10.02
C ASP A 186 -4.67 33.85 9.60
N ASP A 187 -3.47 33.48 10.10
CA ASP A 187 -2.75 32.30 9.60
C ASP A 187 -2.86 31.02 10.46
N TYR A 188 -3.46 31.08 11.65
CA TYR A 188 -3.60 29.92 12.54
C TYR A 188 -4.56 28.85 12.01
N ASP A 189 -5.73 29.25 11.51
CA ASP A 189 -6.72 28.31 10.97
C ASP A 189 -6.14 27.54 9.76
N ARG A 190 -5.38 28.23 8.91
CA ARG A 190 -4.71 27.64 7.76
C ARG A 190 -3.65 26.63 8.17
N LEU A 191 -2.91 26.92 9.23
CA LEU A 191 -1.90 26.01 9.79
C LEU A 191 -2.57 24.75 10.33
N ILE A 192 -3.65 24.88 11.11
CA ILE A 192 -4.38 23.73 11.66
C ILE A 192 -4.90 22.83 10.54
N ILE A 193 -5.52 23.40 9.50
CA ILE A 193 -6.00 22.65 8.33
C ILE A 193 -4.83 21.93 7.62
N GLY A 194 -3.70 22.62 7.45
CA GLY A 194 -2.49 22.04 6.84
C GLY A 194 -1.94 20.86 7.64
N VAL A 195 -1.89 20.96 8.97
CA VAL A 195 -1.45 19.86 9.85
C VAL A 195 -2.39 18.66 9.74
N ILE A 196 -3.71 18.89 9.82
CA ILE A 196 -4.72 17.82 9.67
C ILE A 196 -4.53 17.11 8.33
N TYR A 197 -4.32 17.88 7.26
CA TYR A 197 -4.11 17.36 5.91
C TYR A 197 -2.88 16.43 5.82
N ILE A 198 -1.74 16.83 6.38
CA ILE A 198 -0.52 16.00 6.39
C ILE A 198 -0.74 14.72 7.19
N VAL A 199 -1.34 14.84 8.38
CA VAL A 199 -1.61 13.68 9.24
C VAL A 199 -2.50 12.67 8.50
N LEU A 200 -3.55 13.14 7.83
CA LEU A 200 -4.39 12.28 7.01
C LEU A 200 -3.61 11.62 5.86
N MET A 201 -2.78 12.36 5.13
CA MET A 201 -1.96 11.78 4.06
C MET A 201 -0.98 10.72 4.57
N LEU A 202 -0.33 10.97 5.70
CA LEU A 202 0.57 10.02 6.36
C LEU A 202 -0.18 8.76 6.79
N ILE A 203 -1.39 8.89 7.36
CA ILE A 203 -2.22 7.75 7.74
C ILE A 203 -2.54 6.91 6.51
N TRP A 204 -2.99 7.52 5.40
CA TRP A 204 -3.36 6.77 4.21
C TRP A 204 -2.17 6.08 3.54
N LEU A 205 -1.05 6.79 3.42
CA LEU A 205 0.20 6.18 2.91
C LEU A 205 0.64 5.02 3.81
N GLY A 206 0.62 5.23 5.14
CA GLY A 206 0.99 4.22 6.12
C GLY A 206 0.09 2.98 6.06
N VAL A 207 -1.23 3.16 5.93
CA VAL A 207 -2.19 2.06 5.74
C VAL A 207 -1.86 1.26 4.48
N THR A 208 -1.62 1.92 3.35
CA THR A 208 -1.26 1.24 2.11
C THR A 208 0.05 0.45 2.24
N MET A 209 1.08 1.05 2.84
CA MET A 209 2.36 0.36 3.09
C MET A 209 2.18 -0.83 4.04
N PHE A 210 1.37 -0.66 5.09
CA PHE A 210 1.06 -1.72 6.05
C PHE A 210 0.33 -2.90 5.40
N CYS A 211 -0.63 -2.66 4.50
CA CYS A 211 -1.30 -3.72 3.74
C CYS A 211 -0.31 -4.51 2.86
N CYS A 212 0.64 -3.83 2.21
CA CYS A 212 1.68 -4.49 1.41
C CYS A 212 2.59 -5.36 2.29
N ASP A 213 3.03 -4.81 3.43
CA ASP A 213 3.87 -5.52 4.39
C ASP A 213 3.18 -6.77 4.96
N LEU A 214 1.89 -6.68 5.29
CA LEU A 214 1.11 -7.84 5.71
C LEU A 214 1.08 -8.94 4.63
N ALA A 215 0.95 -8.59 3.35
CA ALA A 215 0.99 -9.59 2.28
C ALA A 215 2.37 -10.26 2.18
N VAL A 216 3.47 -9.53 2.41
CA VAL A 216 4.82 -10.13 2.49
C VAL A 216 4.91 -11.09 3.66
N VAL A 217 4.45 -10.70 4.86
CA VAL A 217 4.49 -11.55 6.05
C VAL A 217 3.75 -12.88 5.83
N GLU A 218 2.54 -12.84 5.26
CA GLU A 218 1.80 -14.07 4.94
C GLU A 218 2.55 -14.91 3.89
N SER A 219 3.20 -14.29 2.92
CA SER A 219 4.01 -15.01 1.93
C SER A 219 5.25 -15.68 2.53
N GLU A 220 5.79 -15.16 3.64
CA GLU A 220 6.93 -15.74 4.34
C GLU A 220 6.52 -16.88 5.27
N GLU A 221 5.27 -16.94 5.74
CA GLU A 221 4.76 -18.02 6.58
C GLU A 221 4.87 -19.40 5.90
N ILE A 222 4.76 -19.44 4.57
CA ILE A 222 4.97 -20.68 3.79
C ILE A 222 6.34 -21.31 4.02
N VAL A 223 7.37 -20.50 4.33
CA VAL A 223 8.72 -20.97 4.67
C VAL A 223 8.69 -21.76 5.98
N ALA A 224 7.99 -21.25 6.99
CA ALA A 224 7.85 -21.93 8.27
C ALA A 224 7.08 -23.24 8.11
N ILE A 225 6.02 -23.25 7.30
CA ILE A 225 5.26 -24.47 6.96
C ILE A 225 6.15 -25.49 6.26
N CYS A 226 6.94 -25.07 5.26
CA CYS A 226 7.89 -25.95 4.57
C CYS A 226 8.87 -26.61 5.55
N TYR A 227 9.43 -25.84 6.49
CA TYR A 227 10.34 -26.39 7.50
C TYR A 227 9.67 -27.41 8.41
N ARG A 228 8.46 -27.11 8.88
CA ARG A 228 7.70 -28.02 9.74
C ARG A 228 7.43 -29.35 9.04
N LEU A 229 6.96 -29.30 7.80
CA LEU A 229 6.70 -30.50 6.99
C LEU A 229 8.00 -31.26 6.66
N GLN A 230 9.11 -30.58 6.38
CA GLN A 230 10.40 -31.23 6.15
C GLN A 230 10.87 -32.03 7.35
N MET A 231 10.69 -31.52 8.57
CA MET A 231 11.12 -32.22 9.79
C MET A 231 10.29 -33.48 10.08
N ALA A 232 9.07 -33.57 9.55
CA ALA A 232 8.20 -34.73 9.70
C ALA A 232 8.60 -35.92 8.80
N HIS A 233 9.51 -35.74 7.83
CA HIS A 233 9.85 -36.75 6.84
C HIS A 233 11.35 -37.09 6.81
N PRO A 234 11.72 -38.35 6.47
CA PRO A 234 13.12 -38.72 6.29
C PRO A 234 13.79 -37.89 5.20
N VAL A 235 15.06 -37.51 5.42
CA VAL A 235 15.85 -36.62 4.54
C VAL A 235 15.95 -37.11 3.08
N PHE A 236 15.89 -38.42 2.86
CA PHE A 236 15.99 -39.02 1.52
C PHE A 236 14.64 -39.41 0.92
N SER A 237 13.54 -39.05 1.57
CA SER A 237 12.20 -39.35 1.06
C SER A 237 11.82 -38.40 -0.09
N GLU A 238 11.02 -38.90 -1.03
CA GLU A 238 10.51 -38.10 -2.15
C GLU A 238 9.70 -36.87 -1.70
N PRO A 239 8.84 -36.93 -0.66
CA PRO A 239 8.18 -35.74 -0.11
C PRO A 239 9.16 -34.68 0.38
N TYR A 240 10.23 -35.10 1.08
CA TYR A 240 11.25 -34.19 1.58
C TYR A 240 11.91 -33.41 0.43
N GLN A 241 12.29 -34.08 -0.66
CA GLN A 241 12.89 -33.42 -1.83
C GLN A 241 11.93 -32.44 -2.50
N ASN A 242 10.64 -32.77 -2.61
CA ASN A 242 9.65 -31.87 -3.17
C ASN A 242 9.45 -30.61 -2.31
N ILE A 243 9.36 -30.76 -0.98
CA ILE A 243 9.24 -29.61 -0.07
C ILE A 243 10.53 -28.79 -0.09
N LYS A 244 11.70 -29.42 -0.20
CA LYS A 244 12.98 -28.71 -0.36
C LYS A 244 13.02 -27.89 -1.64
N ASN A 245 12.50 -28.42 -2.74
CA ASN A 245 12.39 -27.68 -4.01
C ASN A 245 11.42 -26.50 -3.92
N LEU A 246 10.29 -26.65 -3.22
CA LEU A 246 9.37 -25.55 -2.94
C LEU A 246 10.05 -24.48 -2.08
N LEU A 247 10.72 -24.88 -1.00
CA LEU A 247 11.46 -23.97 -0.12
C LEU A 247 12.55 -23.19 -0.88
N TYR A 248 13.25 -23.86 -1.81
CA TYR A 248 14.23 -23.20 -2.67
C TYR A 248 13.56 -22.11 -3.52
N LEU A 249 12.44 -22.43 -4.20
CA LEU A 249 11.69 -21.46 -5.00
C LEU A 249 11.25 -20.24 -4.17
N VAL A 250 10.65 -20.47 -3.00
CA VAL A 250 10.16 -19.39 -2.11
C VAL A 250 11.32 -18.48 -1.66
N ARG A 251 12.49 -19.06 -1.40
CA ARG A 251 13.68 -18.30 -0.99
C ARG A 251 14.31 -17.52 -2.14
N THR A 252 14.34 -18.08 -3.34
CA THR A 252 14.91 -17.39 -4.51
C THR A 252 13.97 -16.32 -5.06
N SER A 253 12.66 -16.56 -5.00
CA SER A 253 11.62 -15.70 -5.52
C SER A 253 10.87 -15.00 -4.37
N LYS A 254 11.63 -14.38 -3.48
CA LYS A 254 11.06 -13.67 -2.33
C LYS A 254 10.10 -12.58 -2.81
N ILE A 255 8.85 -12.66 -2.35
CA ILE A 255 7.82 -11.65 -2.59
C ILE A 255 8.26 -10.33 -1.96
N ARG A 256 8.28 -9.28 -2.77
CA ARG A 256 8.64 -7.93 -2.35
C ARG A 256 7.74 -6.94 -3.08
N PHE A 257 7.18 -5.99 -2.34
CA PHE A 257 6.49 -4.85 -2.93
C PHE A 257 7.49 -3.71 -3.04
N THR A 258 7.72 -3.20 -4.25
CA THR A 258 8.77 -2.22 -4.51
C THR A 258 8.20 -0.94 -5.12
N ALA A 259 8.76 0.20 -4.71
CA ALA A 259 8.48 1.49 -5.31
C ALA A 259 9.49 1.74 -6.44
N MET A 260 9.15 1.29 -7.66
CA MET A 260 10.04 1.32 -8.84
C MET A 260 11.42 0.69 -8.60
N ASP A 261 11.50 -0.35 -7.77
CA ASP A 261 12.76 -1.01 -7.37
C ASP A 261 13.79 -0.10 -6.68
N TYR A 262 13.46 1.15 -6.34
CA TYR A 262 14.33 2.03 -5.53
C TYR A 262 14.35 1.60 -4.07
N TYR A 263 13.18 1.25 -3.53
CA TYR A 263 13.05 0.79 -2.16
C TYR A 263 11.92 -0.23 -2.02
N GLU A 264 12.09 -1.10 -1.03
CA GLU A 264 11.07 -2.06 -0.59
C GLU A 264 10.08 -1.35 0.34
N ILE A 265 8.79 -1.63 0.13
CA ILE A 265 7.72 -1.10 0.97
C ILE A 265 7.60 -2.01 2.17
N SER A 266 8.09 -1.51 3.30
CA SER A 266 8.08 -2.21 4.58
C SER A 266 7.64 -1.27 5.69
N ARG A 267 7.28 -1.85 6.85
CA ARG A 267 7.07 -1.06 8.08
C ARG A 267 8.28 -0.20 8.44
N SER A 268 9.50 -0.67 8.20
CA SER A 268 10.72 0.12 8.47
C SER A 268 10.74 1.39 7.64
N THR A 269 10.49 1.28 6.32
CA THR A 269 10.49 2.41 5.39
C THR A 269 9.50 3.51 5.82
N MET A 270 8.35 3.12 6.37
CA MET A 270 7.37 4.07 6.93
C MET A 270 7.93 4.83 8.13
N PHE A 271 8.55 4.13 9.09
CA PHE A 271 9.17 4.77 10.25
C PHE A 271 10.38 5.62 9.87
N ASP A 272 11.17 5.21 8.89
CA ASP A 272 12.30 5.97 8.37
C ASP A 272 11.85 7.30 7.76
N LEU A 273 10.72 7.31 7.04
CA LEU A 273 10.12 8.55 6.49
C LEU A 273 9.67 9.50 7.59
N ILE A 274 9.03 8.99 8.65
CA ILE A 274 8.61 9.78 9.82
C ILE A 274 9.83 10.30 10.60
N GLY A 275 10.84 9.45 10.80
CA GLY A 275 12.08 9.82 11.49
C GLY A 275 12.83 10.93 10.76
N THR A 276 13.04 10.75 9.45
CA THR A 276 13.71 11.74 8.58
C THR A 276 12.96 13.07 8.60
N THR A 277 11.63 13.01 8.54
CA THR A 277 10.74 14.17 8.67
C THR A 277 10.97 14.93 9.98
N ALA A 278 10.94 14.23 11.11
CA ALA A 278 11.13 14.84 12.42
C ALA A 278 12.53 15.47 12.53
N THR A 279 13.56 14.82 12.00
CA THR A 279 14.93 15.38 11.96
C THR A 279 15.00 16.68 11.17
N TYR A 280 14.42 16.72 9.95
CA TYR A 280 14.38 17.95 9.15
C TYR A 280 13.62 19.07 9.86
N PHE A 281 12.50 18.74 10.52
CA PHE A 281 11.73 19.71 11.30
C PHE A 281 12.56 20.34 12.43
N VAL A 282 13.28 19.53 13.20
CA VAL A 282 14.17 20.01 14.28
C VAL A 282 15.26 20.92 13.72
N VAL A 283 15.89 20.52 12.61
CA VAL A 283 16.93 21.32 11.95
C VAL A 283 16.38 22.67 11.49
N LEU A 284 15.17 22.71 10.92
CA LEU A 284 14.52 23.95 10.49
C LEU A 284 14.27 24.91 11.67
N ILE A 285 13.82 24.39 12.81
CA ILE A 285 13.64 25.19 14.03
C ILE A 285 14.97 25.80 14.47
N GLN A 286 16.03 24.99 14.55
CA GLN A 286 17.36 25.46 14.98
C GLN A 286 17.92 26.56 14.06
N PHE A 287 17.75 26.42 12.75
CA PHE A 287 18.21 27.42 11.78
C PHE A 287 17.45 28.76 11.88
N TYR A 288 16.17 28.72 12.23
CA TYR A 288 15.37 29.94 12.42
C TYR A 288 15.66 30.62 13.75
N ASP A 289 15.79 29.83 14.83
CA ASP A 289 16.11 30.35 16.16
C ASP A 289 17.48 31.05 16.18
N SER A 290 18.49 30.48 15.52
CA SER A 290 19.83 31.07 15.40
C SER A 290 19.88 32.40 14.63
N LYS A 291 18.80 32.83 13.96
CA LYS A 291 18.72 34.11 13.23
C LYS A 291 18.09 35.24 14.05
N LYS A 292 17.50 34.93 15.21
CA LYS A 292 17.12 35.95 16.22
C LYS A 292 18.32 36.30 17.09
#